data_AF-A0AAD8HY50-F1
#
_entry.id   AF-A0AAD8HY50-F1
#
_cell.length_a   1.000
_cell.length_b   1.000
_cell.length_c   1.000
_cell.angle_alpha   90.00
_cell.angle_beta   90.00
_cell.angle_gamma   90.00
#
_symmetry.space_group_name_H-M   'P 1'
#
loop_
_entity.id
_entity.type
_entity.pdbx_description
1 polymer ?
#
loop_
_entity_poly.entity_id
_entity_poly.type
_entity_poly.pdbx_seq_one_letter_code
_entity_poly.pdbx_strand_id
1 'polypeptide(L)'
;MIISSRLSISGTITQPNSTPNPKIEDPKPDPKSPKLKPSPQLNRWSRARSIRSGRKLERPVSTLEKKTVQREEIDDEMDGCDVTDEGGKSIYMVSDGTGWTAEHTVTAALGQFDYCLVDRGCPVSTHLFSGIDDVERLMEIIKQAAREGAMVVYTLAESSMAESARQACKIWEVPCTDILSPITEAVANHLGVSPSGLPRGAPGRNSALSEDYFKRIEAIEFTIKQDDGALPQNLHKADIVLTGVSRTGKTPLSIYLAQKGYKVANVPLVMGIKAPKALFEIDPEKVFGLTINPVVLQTIRWARAKTLGFHGEAKTSYSEMDHIRKELEYASTLFAQNPVWPVIEVTGKAIEETAAVILRLYQDRKNRCSMPRISKRY
;
A
#
# COMPACT_ATOMS: atom_id res chain seq x y z
N MET A 1 3.48 -2.04 80.56
CA MET A 1 4.11 -0.77 80.99
C MET A 1 5.04 -0.30 79.88
N ILE A 2 5.28 0.98 79.58
CA ILE A 2 4.70 2.30 79.92
C ILE A 2 5.30 3.27 78.84
N ILE A 3 4.52 4.07 78.07
CA ILE A 3 4.16 5.50 78.27
C ILE A 3 5.41 6.39 78.58
N SER A 4 5.70 7.58 78.02
CA SER A 4 5.04 8.60 77.16
C SER A 4 6.08 9.12 76.11
N SER A 5 6.13 10.32 75.48
CA SER A 5 5.33 11.56 75.33
C SER A 5 5.86 12.26 74.04
N ARG A 6 5.06 12.74 73.08
CA ARG A 6 4.24 13.99 73.04
C ARG A 6 4.99 15.35 73.14
N LEU A 7 5.05 16.06 72.01
CA LEU A 7 4.64 17.47 71.78
C LEU A 7 4.46 17.61 70.24
N SER A 8 3.34 18.00 69.61
CA SER A 8 2.28 18.99 69.85
C SER A 8 2.53 20.35 69.19
N ILE A 9 1.72 20.70 68.17
CA ILE A 9 1.15 22.03 67.88
C ILE A 9 -0.02 21.84 66.88
N SER A 10 -0.96 22.79 66.82
CA SER A 10 -2.28 22.68 66.16
C SER A 10 -2.51 23.80 65.14
N GLY A 11 -3.41 23.60 64.15
CA GLY A 11 -3.67 24.58 63.08
C GLY A 11 -4.85 24.25 62.14
N THR A 12 -6.09 24.27 62.69
CA THR A 12 -7.42 24.46 62.04
C THR A 12 -7.61 24.44 60.51
N ILE A 13 -8.64 23.72 60.07
CA ILE A 13 -9.19 23.71 58.69
C ILE A 13 -10.25 24.82 58.52
N THR A 14 -10.31 25.45 57.34
CA THR A 14 -11.44 26.27 56.88
C THR A 14 -11.77 25.99 55.39
N GLN A 15 -13.06 26.02 55.04
CA GLN A 15 -13.55 25.89 53.65
C GLN A 15 -13.81 27.28 53.03
N PRO A 16 -13.60 27.48 51.71
CA PRO A 16 -14.12 28.62 50.98
C PRO A 16 -15.57 28.40 50.50
N ASN A 17 -16.38 29.47 50.51
CA ASN A 17 -17.80 29.46 50.12
C ASN A 17 -18.03 29.49 48.60
N SER A 18 -19.23 29.08 48.19
CA SER A 18 -19.76 29.17 46.83
C SER A 18 -20.36 30.55 46.49
N THR A 19 -20.04 31.09 45.32
CA THR A 19 -20.76 32.21 44.66
C THR A 19 -20.85 31.98 43.14
N PRO A 20 -21.79 32.62 42.41
CA PRO A 20 -22.37 32.03 41.20
C PRO A 20 -21.69 32.36 39.86
N ASN A 21 -22.07 31.55 38.86
CA ASN A 21 -21.54 31.47 37.50
C ASN A 21 -21.83 32.72 36.63
N PRO A 22 -20.85 33.32 35.94
CA PRO A 22 -21.10 34.25 34.84
C PRO A 22 -21.60 33.49 33.58
N LYS A 23 -22.41 34.15 32.75
CA LYS A 23 -22.98 33.54 31.54
C LYS A 23 -21.96 33.43 30.41
N ILE A 24 -21.98 32.33 29.68
CA ILE A 24 -21.34 32.20 28.37
C ILE A 24 -22.24 32.89 27.34
N GLU A 25 -21.68 33.81 26.55
CA GLU A 25 -22.36 34.38 25.37
C GLU A 25 -21.95 33.60 24.11
N ASP A 26 -22.93 33.29 23.25
CA ASP A 26 -22.66 32.66 21.95
C ASP A 26 -21.93 33.64 20.99
N PRO A 27 -20.92 33.16 20.22
CA PRO A 27 -20.21 34.00 19.27
C PRO A 27 -21.13 34.42 18.10
N LYS A 28 -21.22 35.72 17.86
CA LYS A 28 -21.98 36.30 16.73
C LYS A 28 -21.36 35.84 15.39
N PRO A 29 -22.18 35.54 14.37
CA PRO A 29 -21.67 35.06 13.09
C PRO A 29 -20.98 36.17 12.28
N ASP A 30 -19.77 35.89 11.79
CA ASP A 30 -18.98 36.80 10.96
C ASP A 30 -19.70 37.19 9.64
N PRO A 31 -19.46 38.42 9.14
CA PRO A 31 -20.02 38.87 7.87
C PRO A 31 -19.47 38.05 6.70
N LYS A 32 -20.39 37.49 5.90
CA LYS A 32 -20.10 36.60 4.76
C LYS A 32 -19.12 37.23 3.77
N SER A 33 -17.91 36.69 3.68
CA SER A 33 -16.93 37.07 2.66
C SER A 33 -17.47 36.81 1.24
N PRO A 34 -17.13 37.67 0.25
CA PRO A 34 -17.68 37.55 -1.10
C PRO A 34 -17.16 36.27 -1.79
N LYS A 35 -18.08 35.43 -2.25
CA LYS A 35 -17.76 34.18 -2.96
C LYS A 35 -17.07 34.48 -4.30
N LEU A 36 -15.73 34.43 -4.30
CA LEU A 36 -14.90 34.48 -5.50
C LEU A 36 -15.37 33.41 -6.50
N LYS A 37 -15.84 33.84 -7.67
CA LYS A 37 -16.24 32.94 -8.76
C LYS A 37 -14.99 32.23 -9.30
N PRO A 38 -14.90 30.89 -9.28
CA PRO A 38 -13.73 30.18 -9.80
C PRO A 38 -13.58 30.41 -11.31
N SER A 39 -12.33 30.51 -11.78
CA SER A 39 -12.06 30.81 -13.19
C SER A 39 -12.61 29.72 -14.13
N PRO A 40 -12.94 30.06 -15.40
CA PRO A 40 -13.42 29.07 -16.38
C PRO A 40 -12.45 27.89 -16.57
N GLN A 41 -11.15 28.12 -16.39
CA GLN A 41 -10.12 27.08 -16.46
C GLN A 41 -10.21 26.09 -15.29
N LEU A 42 -10.39 26.57 -14.05
CA LEU A 42 -10.60 25.71 -12.87
C LEU A 42 -11.86 24.84 -13.02
N ASN A 43 -12.90 25.36 -13.68
CA ASN A 43 -14.12 24.62 -14.02
C ASN A 43 -13.95 23.60 -15.17
N ARG A 44 -13.00 23.82 -16.10
CA ARG A 44 -12.62 22.80 -17.09
C ARG A 44 -11.88 21.63 -16.41
N TRP A 45 -11.02 21.95 -15.43
CA TRP A 45 -10.35 20.93 -14.62
C TRP A 45 -11.32 20.19 -13.68
N SER A 46 -12.38 20.83 -13.13
CA SER A 46 -13.39 20.10 -12.35
C SER A 46 -14.22 19.11 -13.17
N ARG A 47 -14.60 19.46 -14.41
CA ARG A 47 -15.26 18.51 -15.33
C ARG A 47 -14.35 17.31 -15.66
N ALA A 48 -13.05 17.53 -15.79
CA ALA A 48 -12.07 16.44 -15.91
C ALA A 48 -11.89 15.65 -14.59
N ARG A 49 -12.07 16.26 -13.41
CA ARG A 49 -12.07 15.57 -12.10
C ARG A 49 -13.26 14.62 -11.95
N SER A 50 -14.49 15.03 -12.30
CA SER A 50 -15.69 14.17 -12.19
C SER A 50 -15.55 12.86 -12.99
N ILE A 51 -14.99 12.93 -14.20
CA ILE A 51 -14.75 11.76 -15.07
C ILE A 51 -13.61 10.87 -14.51
N ARG A 52 -12.73 11.41 -13.65
CA ARG A 52 -11.69 10.64 -12.95
C ARG A 52 -12.20 9.98 -11.68
N SER A 53 -12.80 10.72 -10.76
CA SER A 53 -13.10 10.23 -9.40
C SER A 53 -14.24 9.22 -9.33
N GLY A 54 -15.11 9.15 -10.35
CA GLY A 54 -16.17 8.14 -10.42
C GLY A 54 -17.28 8.29 -9.37
N ARG A 55 -17.32 9.43 -8.65
CA ARG A 55 -18.38 9.69 -7.67
C ARG A 55 -19.75 9.74 -8.34
N LYS A 56 -20.64 8.87 -7.87
CA LYS A 56 -22.07 8.86 -8.17
C LYS A 56 -22.66 10.21 -7.77
N LEU A 57 -23.57 10.77 -8.57
CA LEU A 57 -24.45 11.84 -8.13
C LEU A 57 -25.57 11.21 -7.29
N GLU A 58 -25.53 11.43 -5.99
CA GLU A 58 -26.54 10.91 -5.07
C GLU A 58 -27.88 11.62 -5.29
N ARG A 59 -28.95 10.82 -5.34
CA ARG A 59 -30.32 11.29 -5.14
C ARG A 59 -30.73 10.97 -3.70
N PRO A 60 -31.52 11.83 -3.02
CA PRO A 60 -31.91 11.58 -1.64
C PRO A 60 -32.78 10.32 -1.53
N VAL A 61 -32.55 9.53 -0.48
CA VAL A 61 -33.35 8.35 -0.15
C VAL A 61 -34.55 8.77 0.69
N SER A 62 -35.75 8.37 0.28
CA SER A 62 -36.96 8.49 1.09
C SER A 62 -37.06 7.32 2.07
N THR A 63 -37.18 7.62 3.36
CA THR A 63 -37.45 6.65 4.44
C THR A 63 -38.78 5.91 4.23
N LEU A 64 -38.79 4.59 4.45
CA LEU A 64 -39.99 3.85 4.83
C LEU A 64 -39.64 2.67 5.77
N GLU A 65 -40.29 2.73 6.93
CA GLU A 65 -40.42 1.92 8.14
C GLU A 65 -39.96 0.44 8.24
N LYS A 66 -39.83 0.00 9.50
CA LYS A 66 -39.47 -1.35 9.95
C LYS A 66 -40.69 -2.29 9.92
N LYS A 67 -40.44 -3.60 9.78
CA LYS A 67 -41.25 -4.64 10.45
C LYS A 67 -40.35 -5.71 11.08
N THR A 68 -40.80 -6.23 12.21
CA THR A 68 -40.07 -7.17 13.07
C THR A 68 -40.70 -8.56 12.97
N VAL A 69 -39.91 -9.62 12.79
CA VAL A 69 -40.34 -11.00 13.05
C VAL A 69 -39.20 -11.79 13.71
N GLN A 70 -39.38 -12.04 15.01
CA GLN A 70 -39.01 -13.23 15.79
C GLN A 70 -37.61 -13.88 15.64
N ARG A 71 -37.42 -14.97 16.38
CA ARG A 71 -36.14 -15.48 16.87
C ARG A 71 -36.31 -16.93 17.30
N GLU A 72 -35.81 -17.85 16.49
CA GLU A 72 -35.65 -19.28 16.77
C GLU A 72 -34.14 -19.53 16.62
N GLU A 73 -33.47 -19.84 17.72
CA GLU A 73 -32.96 -21.17 18.09
C GLU A 73 -31.59 -21.44 17.44
N ILE A 74 -30.65 -21.93 18.25
CA ILE A 74 -29.22 -22.04 17.91
C ILE A 74 -28.86 -23.51 18.09
N ASP A 75 -28.66 -24.21 16.99
CA ASP A 75 -28.00 -25.52 16.98
C ASP A 75 -26.47 -25.31 16.87
N ASP A 76 -25.72 -26.02 17.71
CA ASP A 76 -24.24 -25.97 17.74
C ASP A 76 -23.62 -26.80 16.60
N GLU A 77 -23.82 -26.38 15.34
CA GLU A 77 -23.01 -26.88 14.22
C GLU A 77 -21.71 -26.07 14.09
N MET A 78 -20.61 -26.66 14.53
CA MET A 78 -19.26 -26.12 14.36
C MET A 78 -18.77 -26.36 12.93
N ASP A 79 -19.34 -25.63 11.97
CA ASP A 79 -19.04 -25.70 10.54
C ASP A 79 -17.59 -25.26 10.25
N GLY A 80 -16.68 -26.24 10.30
CA GLY A 80 -15.29 -26.10 9.92
C GLY A 80 -15.16 -25.92 8.41
N CYS A 81 -15.19 -24.66 7.97
CA CYS A 81 -15.14 -24.25 6.56
C CYS A 81 -13.75 -24.41 5.91
N ASP A 82 -13.16 -25.60 6.05
CA ASP A 82 -12.04 -26.07 5.22
C ASP A 82 -12.55 -26.33 3.80
N VAL A 83 -12.32 -25.36 2.92
CA VAL A 83 -12.56 -25.50 1.48
C VAL A 83 -11.53 -26.47 0.91
N THR A 84 -11.88 -27.76 0.97
CA THR A 84 -11.13 -28.87 0.41
C THR A 84 -11.24 -28.85 -1.13
N ASP A 85 -10.37 -28.07 -1.77
CA ASP A 85 -10.15 -28.09 -3.22
C ASP A 85 -9.50 -29.43 -3.61
N GLU A 86 -10.34 -30.44 -3.87
CA GLU A 86 -9.94 -31.84 -4.10
C GLU A 86 -8.94 -31.98 -5.26
N GLY A 87 -7.65 -31.99 -4.93
CA GLY A 87 -6.53 -32.14 -5.87
C GLY A 87 -5.44 -31.07 -5.79
N GLY A 88 -5.65 -29.98 -5.03
CA GLY A 88 -4.63 -28.96 -4.79
C GLY A 88 -3.42 -29.45 -3.98
N LYS A 89 -2.22 -28.91 -4.27
CA LYS A 89 -1.05 -29.03 -3.39
C LYS A 89 -0.97 -27.86 -2.42
N SER A 90 -0.93 -28.13 -1.12
CA SER A 90 -0.89 -27.07 -0.11
C SER A 90 0.54 -26.62 0.25
N ILE A 91 0.74 -25.31 0.39
CA ILE A 91 1.94 -24.67 0.91
C ILE A 91 1.57 -23.90 2.18
N TYR A 92 2.11 -24.35 3.31
CA TYR A 92 1.96 -23.73 4.61
C TYR A 92 3.08 -22.71 4.82
N MET A 93 2.74 -21.51 5.26
CA MET A 93 3.67 -20.39 5.46
C MET A 93 3.62 -19.95 6.92
N VAL A 94 4.67 -20.26 7.70
CA VAL A 94 4.67 -20.16 9.17
C VAL A 94 5.64 -19.08 9.65
N SER A 95 5.18 -18.18 10.51
CA SER A 95 5.96 -17.01 10.93
C SER A 95 5.68 -16.58 12.38
N ASP A 96 6.75 -16.26 13.11
CA ASP A 96 6.69 -15.58 14.42
C ASP A 96 6.17 -14.13 14.32
N GLY A 97 6.47 -13.46 13.20
CA GLY A 97 5.93 -12.16 12.83
C GLY A 97 4.72 -12.28 11.92
N THR A 98 4.68 -11.44 10.89
CA THR A 98 3.51 -11.21 10.03
C THR A 98 3.44 -12.06 8.76
N GLY A 99 4.33 -13.05 8.57
CA GLY A 99 4.28 -13.97 7.43
C GLY A 99 4.60 -13.39 6.04
N TRP A 100 4.47 -12.07 5.82
CA TRP A 100 4.67 -11.43 4.51
C TRP A 100 6.03 -11.70 3.85
N THR A 101 7.08 -11.97 4.61
CA THR A 101 8.38 -12.36 4.04
C THR A 101 8.36 -13.78 3.46
N ALA A 102 7.63 -14.71 4.09
CA ALA A 102 7.41 -16.04 3.54
C ALA A 102 6.50 -15.97 2.31
N GLU A 103 5.37 -15.27 2.41
CA GLU A 103 4.41 -15.08 1.31
C GLU A 103 5.08 -14.47 0.07
N HIS A 104 5.75 -13.32 0.17
CA HIS A 104 6.43 -12.72 -0.99
C HIS A 104 7.47 -13.66 -1.63
N THR A 105 8.11 -14.53 -0.84
CA THR A 105 9.11 -15.49 -1.34
C THR A 105 8.43 -16.67 -2.05
N VAL A 106 7.35 -17.21 -1.49
CA VAL A 106 6.53 -18.27 -2.10
C VAL A 106 5.87 -17.76 -3.39
N THR A 107 5.25 -16.58 -3.37
CA THR A 107 4.65 -15.93 -4.54
C THR A 107 5.69 -15.69 -5.66
N ALA A 108 6.91 -15.26 -5.31
CA ALA A 108 7.99 -15.11 -6.28
C ALA A 108 8.50 -16.46 -6.85
N ALA A 109 8.53 -17.52 -6.03
CA ALA A 109 8.89 -18.86 -6.48
C ALA A 109 7.81 -19.50 -7.36
N LEU A 110 6.53 -19.31 -7.04
CA LEU A 110 5.39 -19.80 -7.82
C LEU A 110 5.36 -19.23 -9.25
N GLY A 111 5.84 -18.00 -9.45
CA GLY A 111 6.04 -17.41 -10.78
C GLY A 111 7.01 -18.16 -11.70
N GLN A 112 7.78 -19.14 -11.20
CA GLN A 112 8.56 -20.07 -12.04
C GLN A 112 7.70 -21.20 -12.63
N PHE A 113 6.45 -21.34 -12.18
CA PHE A 113 5.52 -22.41 -12.53
C PHE A 113 4.22 -21.90 -13.21
N ASP A 114 4.17 -20.62 -13.61
CA ASP A 114 3.02 -19.99 -14.28
C ASP A 114 2.44 -20.85 -15.41
N TYR A 115 3.30 -21.51 -16.18
CA TYR A 115 2.92 -22.39 -17.29
C TYR A 115 2.09 -23.62 -16.87
N CYS A 116 2.18 -24.07 -15.62
CA CYS A 116 1.37 -25.16 -15.07
C CYS A 116 0.20 -24.65 -14.20
N LEU A 117 0.36 -23.45 -13.61
CA LEU A 117 -0.67 -22.79 -12.78
C LEU A 117 -1.83 -22.25 -13.64
N VAL A 118 -1.53 -21.60 -14.77
CA VAL A 118 -2.54 -21.01 -15.67
C VAL A 118 -3.47 -22.07 -16.26
N ASP A 119 -2.92 -23.18 -16.74
CA ASP A 119 -3.69 -24.30 -17.29
C ASP A 119 -4.30 -25.23 -16.22
N ARG A 120 -4.13 -24.89 -14.92
CA ARG A 120 -4.54 -25.69 -13.75
C ARG A 120 -3.99 -27.13 -13.74
N GLY A 121 -2.88 -27.41 -14.41
CA GLY A 121 -2.19 -28.70 -14.34
C GLY A 121 -1.48 -28.94 -12.99
N CYS A 122 -1.20 -27.87 -12.26
CA CYS A 122 -0.55 -27.89 -10.95
C CYS A 122 -1.28 -26.95 -9.96
N PRO A 123 -2.52 -27.24 -9.52
CA PRO A 123 -3.22 -26.39 -8.55
C PRO A 123 -2.45 -26.31 -7.22
N VAL A 124 -2.32 -25.10 -6.67
CA VAL A 124 -1.60 -24.81 -5.42
C VAL A 124 -2.42 -23.91 -4.50
N SER A 125 -2.56 -24.31 -3.25
CA SER A 125 -3.22 -23.56 -2.18
C SER A 125 -2.18 -23.05 -1.18
N THR A 126 -2.32 -21.82 -0.69
CA THR A 126 -1.32 -21.16 0.18
C THR A 126 -1.93 -20.70 1.50
N HIS A 127 -1.44 -21.21 2.63
CA HIS A 127 -2.03 -21.04 3.96
C HIS A 127 -1.06 -20.28 4.86
N LEU A 128 -1.48 -19.13 5.42
CA LEU A 128 -0.59 -18.20 6.15
C LEU A 128 -0.83 -18.20 7.66
N PHE A 129 0.15 -18.70 8.41
CA PHE A 129 0.14 -18.76 9.88
C PHE A 129 1.08 -17.70 10.44
N SER A 130 0.52 -16.65 11.03
CA SER A 130 1.25 -15.50 11.59
C SER A 130 1.11 -15.43 13.11
N GLY A 131 2.12 -14.86 13.77
CA GLY A 131 2.18 -14.80 15.24
C GLY A 131 2.29 -16.20 15.85
N ILE A 132 3.22 -17.01 15.34
CA ILE A 132 3.54 -18.35 15.85
C ILE A 132 4.84 -18.26 16.66
N ASP A 133 4.72 -17.84 17.92
CA ASP A 133 5.81 -17.65 18.88
C ASP A 133 5.88 -18.73 19.97
N ASP A 134 5.00 -19.76 19.90
CA ASP A 134 4.97 -20.90 20.80
C ASP A 134 5.18 -22.26 20.10
N VAL A 135 5.76 -23.22 20.82
CA VAL A 135 6.09 -24.56 20.28
C VAL A 135 4.84 -25.43 20.09
N GLU A 136 3.82 -25.30 20.94
CA GLU A 136 2.67 -26.21 20.94
C GLU A 136 1.84 -26.04 19.67
N ARG A 137 1.53 -24.79 19.32
CA ARG A 137 0.83 -24.39 18.09
C ARG A 137 1.67 -24.64 16.84
N LEU A 138 2.99 -24.44 16.92
CA LEU A 138 3.91 -24.84 15.84
C LEU A 138 3.81 -26.36 15.56
N MET A 139 3.75 -27.19 16.61
CA MET A 139 3.56 -28.63 16.49
C MET A 139 2.17 -29.00 15.97
N GLU A 140 1.11 -28.24 16.27
CA GLU A 140 -0.23 -28.44 15.70
C GLU A 140 -0.27 -28.14 14.21
N ILE A 141 0.28 -27.01 13.78
CA ILE A 141 0.37 -26.60 12.37
C ILE A 141 1.13 -27.64 11.54
N ILE A 142 2.23 -28.19 12.07
CA ILE A 142 3.02 -29.22 11.38
C ILE A 142 2.27 -30.58 11.32
N LYS A 143 1.52 -30.96 12.37
CA LYS A 143 0.62 -32.13 12.33
C LYS A 143 -0.51 -31.95 11.31
N GLN A 144 -1.02 -30.74 11.14
CA GLN A 144 -2.05 -30.44 10.14
C GLN A 144 -1.46 -30.52 8.72
N ALA A 145 -0.31 -29.88 8.48
CA ALA A 145 0.42 -29.98 7.22
C ALA A 145 0.69 -31.43 6.80
N ALA A 146 1.04 -32.31 7.76
CA ALA A 146 1.24 -33.74 7.52
C ALA A 146 -0.03 -34.48 7.07
N ARG A 147 -1.21 -34.11 7.62
CA ARG A 147 -2.51 -34.69 7.23
C ARG A 147 -2.95 -34.25 5.84
N GLU A 148 -2.64 -33.02 5.46
CA GLU A 148 -2.98 -32.42 4.17
C GLU A 148 -1.93 -32.67 3.07
N GLY A 149 -0.81 -33.32 3.39
CA GLY A 149 0.31 -33.51 2.46
C GLY A 149 0.99 -32.19 2.04
N ALA A 150 0.88 -31.16 2.86
CA ALA A 150 1.38 -29.82 2.60
C ALA A 150 2.90 -29.71 2.83
N MET A 151 3.56 -28.79 2.12
CA MET A 151 4.95 -28.39 2.44
C MET A 151 4.98 -27.16 3.36
N VAL A 152 5.91 -27.11 4.31
CA VAL A 152 6.01 -26.05 5.34
C VAL A 152 7.19 -25.11 5.06
N VAL A 153 6.89 -23.91 4.60
CA VAL A 153 7.83 -22.80 4.42
C VAL A 153 7.77 -21.90 5.65
N TYR A 154 8.91 -21.56 6.27
CA TYR A 154 8.89 -20.84 7.53
C TYR A 154 9.94 -19.73 7.67
N THR A 155 9.62 -18.77 8.56
CA THR A 155 10.49 -17.70 9.02
C THR A 155 10.37 -17.56 10.53
N LEU A 156 11.30 -18.15 11.27
CA LEU A 156 11.36 -18.15 12.74
C LEU A 156 12.71 -17.58 13.17
N ALA A 157 12.71 -16.52 13.99
CA ALA A 157 13.90 -15.80 14.40
C ALA A 157 14.62 -16.43 15.60
N GLU A 158 13.90 -17.19 16.43
CA GLU A 158 14.50 -17.95 17.53
C GLU A 158 14.99 -19.31 17.04
N SER A 159 16.26 -19.63 17.28
CA SER A 159 16.90 -20.84 16.78
C SER A 159 16.31 -22.13 17.37
N SER A 160 15.76 -22.07 18.59
CA SER A 160 15.03 -23.17 19.24
C SER A 160 13.77 -23.55 18.46
N MET A 161 12.98 -22.55 18.04
CA MET A 161 11.77 -22.69 17.25
C MET A 161 12.08 -23.14 15.83
N ALA A 162 13.11 -22.57 15.19
CA ALA A 162 13.53 -22.96 13.84
C ALA A 162 14.04 -24.42 13.76
N GLU A 163 14.74 -24.90 14.79
CA GLU A 163 15.16 -26.30 14.91
C GLU A 163 14.01 -27.22 15.33
N SER A 164 13.10 -26.77 16.20
CA SER A 164 11.88 -27.52 16.56
C SER A 164 11.00 -27.76 15.34
N ALA A 165 10.80 -26.74 14.49
CA ALA A 165 10.08 -26.86 13.22
C ALA A 165 10.75 -27.91 12.30
N ARG A 166 12.08 -27.85 12.17
CA ARG A 166 12.88 -28.79 11.36
C ARG A 166 12.75 -30.24 11.86
N GLN A 167 12.88 -30.46 13.17
CA GLN A 167 12.76 -31.78 13.78
C GLN A 167 11.35 -32.33 13.67
N ALA A 168 10.33 -31.50 13.93
CA ALA A 168 8.93 -31.88 13.77
C ALA A 168 8.60 -32.25 12.32
N CYS A 169 8.96 -31.42 11.35
CA CYS A 169 8.73 -31.73 9.93
C CYS A 169 9.43 -33.03 9.51
N LYS A 170 10.65 -33.28 9.99
CA LYS A 170 11.36 -34.55 9.77
C LYS A 170 10.67 -35.76 10.40
N ILE A 171 10.06 -35.61 11.58
CA ILE A 171 9.33 -36.68 12.28
C ILE A 171 8.00 -37.02 11.58
N TRP A 172 7.32 -36.01 11.03
CA TRP A 172 6.04 -36.15 10.33
C TRP A 172 6.19 -36.31 8.79
N GLU A 173 7.41 -36.51 8.30
CA GLU A 173 7.77 -36.63 6.87
C GLU A 173 7.32 -35.45 5.98
N VAL A 174 7.10 -34.27 6.59
CA VAL A 174 6.68 -33.03 5.93
C VAL A 174 7.88 -32.36 5.24
N PRO A 175 7.81 -32.05 3.94
CA PRO A 175 8.83 -31.24 3.28
C PRO A 175 8.84 -29.82 3.83
N CYS A 176 9.98 -29.35 4.36
CA CYS A 176 10.07 -28.02 4.99
C CYS A 176 11.25 -27.17 4.50
N THR A 177 11.15 -25.84 4.62
CA THR A 177 12.23 -24.90 4.26
C THR A 177 12.19 -23.64 5.11
N ASP A 178 13.33 -23.32 5.73
CA ASP A 178 13.60 -22.02 6.37
C ASP A 178 14.12 -21.03 5.32
N ILE A 179 13.43 -19.90 5.14
CA ILE A 179 13.85 -18.85 4.20
C ILE A 179 14.95 -17.97 4.79
N LEU A 180 14.89 -17.67 6.09
CA LEU A 180 15.63 -16.55 6.68
C LEU A 180 16.90 -16.95 7.41
N SER A 181 17.01 -18.14 7.99
CA SER A 181 18.25 -18.55 8.68
C SER A 181 19.48 -18.49 7.77
N PRO A 182 19.49 -19.02 6.53
CA PRO A 182 20.67 -18.95 5.65
C PRO A 182 21.10 -17.51 5.31
N ILE A 183 20.13 -16.60 5.14
CA ILE A 183 20.38 -15.18 4.85
C ILE A 183 20.88 -14.47 6.11
N THR A 184 20.30 -14.78 7.26
CA THR A 184 20.64 -14.21 8.57
C THR A 184 22.05 -14.63 9.01
N GLU A 185 22.42 -15.89 8.81
CA GLU A 185 23.77 -16.42 9.03
C GLU A 185 24.79 -15.75 8.10
N ALA A 186 24.49 -15.62 6.80
CA ALA A 186 25.37 -14.94 5.85
C ALA A 186 25.60 -13.46 6.23
N VAL A 187 24.55 -12.76 6.68
CA VAL A 187 24.66 -11.38 7.18
C VAL A 187 25.43 -11.31 8.50
N ALA A 188 25.19 -12.22 9.45
CA ALA A 188 25.92 -12.28 10.72
C ALA A 188 27.43 -12.50 10.51
N ASN A 189 27.79 -13.44 9.63
CA ASN A 189 29.17 -13.71 9.23
C ASN A 189 29.81 -12.51 8.52
N HIS A 190 29.07 -11.78 7.69
CA HIS A 190 29.57 -10.58 7.02
C HIS A 190 29.76 -9.37 7.96
N LEU A 191 28.91 -9.23 8.97
CA LEU A 191 28.99 -8.15 9.97
C LEU A 191 29.92 -8.48 11.15
N GLY A 192 30.25 -9.75 11.38
CA GLY A 192 30.99 -10.20 12.56
C GLY A 192 30.17 -10.15 13.86
N VAL A 193 28.83 -10.22 13.76
CA VAL A 193 27.91 -10.03 14.89
C VAL A 193 26.80 -11.09 14.84
N SER A 194 26.60 -11.81 15.94
CA SER A 194 25.55 -12.83 16.07
C SER A 194 24.13 -12.26 15.89
N PRO A 195 23.18 -13.01 15.30
CA PRO A 195 21.78 -12.62 15.26
C PRO A 195 21.19 -12.43 16.66
N SER A 196 20.19 -11.55 16.80
CA SER A 196 19.59 -11.29 18.11
C SER A 196 18.69 -12.42 18.64
N GLY A 197 18.36 -13.43 17.84
CA GLY A 197 17.48 -14.56 18.22
C GLY A 197 16.01 -14.19 18.51
N LEU A 198 15.63 -12.91 18.39
CA LEU A 198 14.34 -12.39 18.84
C LEU A 198 13.41 -12.03 17.66
N PRO A 199 12.12 -12.40 17.71
CA PRO A 199 11.11 -11.95 16.74
C PRO A 199 10.89 -10.43 16.76
N ARG A 200 10.19 -9.90 15.75
CA ARG A 200 9.88 -8.46 15.65
C ARG A 200 8.90 -7.96 16.73
N GLY A 201 8.05 -8.84 17.27
CA GLY A 201 7.12 -8.54 18.36
C GLY A 201 7.65 -8.81 19.78
N ALA A 202 8.89 -9.28 19.92
CA ALA A 202 9.43 -9.76 21.20
C ALA A 202 9.35 -8.71 22.33
N PRO A 203 8.92 -9.09 23.55
CA PRO A 203 9.03 -8.23 24.73
C PRO A 203 10.47 -7.70 24.94
N GLY A 204 10.59 -6.44 25.37
CA GLY A 204 11.89 -5.78 25.52
C GLY A 204 12.53 -5.28 24.21
N ARG A 205 12.01 -5.64 23.03
CA ARG A 205 12.46 -5.06 21.76
C ARG A 205 11.91 -3.63 21.63
N ASN A 206 12.78 -2.64 21.80
CA ASN A 206 12.46 -1.23 21.54
C ASN A 206 12.24 -0.95 20.04
N SER A 207 11.08 -1.35 19.52
CA SER A 207 10.60 -1.07 18.16
C SER A 207 10.17 0.39 17.99
N ALA A 208 11.08 1.32 18.32
CA ALA A 208 10.91 2.73 17.99
C ALA A 208 10.78 2.88 16.46
N LEU A 209 9.72 3.55 16.01
CA LEU A 209 9.46 3.75 14.58
C LEU A 209 10.59 4.58 13.97
N SER A 210 11.34 3.98 13.04
CA SER A 210 12.48 4.61 12.39
C SER A 210 12.10 5.92 11.67
N GLU A 211 13.05 6.84 11.49
CA GLU A 211 12.87 8.04 10.65
C GLU A 211 12.34 7.67 9.24
N ASP A 212 12.85 6.57 8.70
CA ASP A 212 12.45 5.93 7.44
C ASP A 212 10.95 5.54 7.38
N TYR A 213 10.33 5.25 8.53
CA TYR A 213 8.89 4.99 8.64
C TYR A 213 8.11 6.32 8.52
N PHE A 214 8.47 7.32 9.33
CA PHE A 214 7.82 8.63 9.28
C PHE A 214 7.96 9.31 7.90
N LYS A 215 9.12 9.15 7.25
CA LYS A 215 9.37 9.59 5.88
C LYS A 215 8.43 8.93 4.86
N ARG A 216 8.09 7.65 5.01
CA ARG A 216 7.08 6.97 4.17
C ARG A 216 5.68 7.52 4.42
N ILE A 217 5.31 7.78 5.67
CA ILE A 217 4.02 8.41 6.00
C ILE A 217 3.91 9.79 5.33
N GLU A 218 4.94 10.63 5.44
CA GLU A 218 4.97 11.94 4.79
C GLU A 218 4.92 11.84 3.25
N ALA A 219 5.62 10.86 2.67
CA ALA A 219 5.58 10.58 1.23
C ALA A 219 4.20 10.13 0.74
N ILE A 220 3.52 9.25 1.48
CA ILE A 220 2.16 8.78 1.19
C ILE A 220 1.17 9.94 1.32
N GLU A 221 1.22 10.71 2.41
CA GLU A 221 0.38 11.89 2.60
C GLU A 221 0.56 12.93 1.50
N PHE A 222 1.80 13.26 1.13
CA PHE A 222 2.08 14.19 0.03
C PHE A 222 1.44 13.71 -1.28
N THR A 223 1.64 12.43 -1.60
CA THR A 223 1.24 11.84 -2.88
C THR A 223 -0.28 11.76 -3.02
N ILE A 224 -0.99 11.32 -1.96
CA ILE A 224 -2.46 11.34 -1.93
C ILE A 224 -2.99 12.78 -2.10
N LYS A 225 -2.35 13.76 -1.44
CA LYS A 225 -2.70 15.18 -1.58
C LYS A 225 -2.38 15.78 -2.97
N GLN A 226 -1.66 15.08 -3.86
CA GLN A 226 -1.36 15.54 -5.22
C GLN A 226 -2.13 14.81 -6.34
N ASP A 227 -2.60 13.57 -6.18
CA ASP A 227 -3.24 12.84 -7.29
C ASP A 227 -4.59 13.44 -7.73
N ASP A 228 -5.43 13.83 -6.77
CA ASP A 228 -6.81 14.32 -7.03
C ASP A 228 -6.87 15.71 -7.70
N GLY A 229 -5.74 16.42 -7.77
CA GLY A 229 -5.68 17.75 -8.38
C GLY A 229 -4.40 18.52 -8.10
N ALA A 230 -3.26 17.97 -8.53
CA ALA A 230 -1.91 18.51 -8.35
C ALA A 230 -1.87 20.05 -8.38
N LEU A 231 -1.49 20.64 -7.24
CA LEU A 231 -1.19 22.06 -7.13
C LEU A 231 0.14 22.29 -7.87
N PRO A 232 0.20 23.13 -8.93
CA PRO A 232 1.45 23.35 -9.67
C PRO A 232 2.60 23.82 -8.76
N GLN A 233 2.25 24.58 -7.70
CA GLN A 233 3.17 25.03 -6.67
C GLN A 233 3.85 23.91 -5.89
N ASN A 234 3.29 22.69 -5.79
CA ASN A 234 3.89 21.59 -5.04
C ASN A 234 4.87 20.73 -5.87
N LEU A 235 4.99 20.94 -7.18
CA LEU A 235 5.88 20.13 -8.03
C LEU A 235 7.37 20.27 -7.65
N HIS A 236 7.78 21.39 -7.06
CA HIS A 236 9.15 21.53 -6.54
C HIS A 236 9.43 20.60 -5.35
N LYS A 237 8.41 20.27 -4.53
CA LYS A 237 8.52 19.44 -3.32
C LYS A 237 8.48 17.93 -3.58
N ALA A 238 8.08 17.51 -4.78
CA ALA A 238 8.06 16.11 -5.17
C ALA A 238 9.50 15.60 -5.42
N ASP A 239 9.81 14.39 -4.94
CA ASP A 239 11.00 13.64 -5.34
C ASP A 239 10.88 13.13 -6.77
N ILE A 240 9.68 12.75 -7.20
CA ILE A 240 9.38 12.14 -8.51
C ILE A 240 8.11 12.79 -9.09
N VAL A 241 8.12 13.12 -10.38
CA VAL A 241 6.95 13.65 -11.09
C VAL A 241 6.57 12.74 -12.24
N LEU A 242 5.39 12.13 -12.18
CA LEU A 242 4.88 11.24 -13.23
C LEU A 242 3.96 12.01 -14.18
N THR A 243 4.24 11.95 -15.48
CA THR A 243 3.41 12.59 -16.51
C THR A 243 3.02 11.61 -17.63
N GLY A 244 2.01 11.94 -18.43
CA GLY A 244 1.46 11.07 -19.49
C GLY A 244 -0.07 11.10 -19.58
N VAL A 245 -0.64 10.37 -20.53
CA VAL A 245 -2.10 10.38 -20.82
C VAL A 245 -2.94 9.74 -19.72
N SER A 246 -4.27 9.87 -19.80
CA SER A 246 -5.18 9.19 -18.87
C SER A 246 -5.10 7.65 -19.01
N ARG A 247 -5.08 6.92 -17.88
CA ARG A 247 -4.91 5.46 -17.72
C ARG A 247 -3.48 4.86 -17.77
N THR A 248 -2.40 5.63 -17.89
CA THR A 248 -1.00 5.10 -17.84
C THR A 248 -0.51 4.69 -16.43
N GLY A 249 -1.33 4.03 -15.60
CA GLY A 249 -0.92 3.53 -14.27
C GLY A 249 -0.56 4.56 -13.19
N LYS A 250 -0.56 5.88 -13.48
CA LYS A 250 -0.05 6.94 -12.58
C LYS A 250 -0.47 6.83 -11.10
N THR A 251 -1.77 6.74 -10.80
CA THR A 251 -2.28 6.69 -9.42
C THR A 251 -1.67 5.53 -8.63
N PRO A 252 -1.87 4.23 -8.97
CA PRO A 252 -1.26 3.13 -8.22
C PRO A 252 0.27 3.18 -8.21
N LEU A 253 0.92 3.56 -9.32
CA LEU A 253 2.38 3.69 -9.39
C LEU A 253 2.92 4.76 -8.43
N SER A 254 2.26 5.91 -8.32
CA SER A 254 2.63 6.96 -7.39
C SER A 254 2.47 6.52 -5.92
N ILE A 255 1.39 5.79 -5.59
CA ILE A 255 1.16 5.26 -4.25
C ILE A 255 2.21 4.20 -3.89
N TYR A 256 2.55 3.30 -4.82
CA TYR A 256 3.60 2.29 -4.62
C TYR A 256 4.97 2.94 -4.37
N LEU A 257 5.36 3.93 -5.18
CA LEU A 257 6.58 4.72 -4.98
C LEU A 257 6.57 5.46 -3.63
N ALA A 258 5.41 5.98 -3.20
CA ALA A 258 5.27 6.62 -1.90
C ALA A 258 5.46 5.64 -0.72
N GLN A 259 4.98 4.39 -0.83
CA GLN A 259 5.25 3.32 0.15
C GLN A 259 6.74 2.97 0.25
N LYS A 260 7.54 3.22 -0.80
CA LYS A 260 9.02 3.13 -0.77
C LYS A 260 9.69 4.39 -0.22
N GLY A 261 8.96 5.46 0.09
CA GLY A 261 9.45 6.68 0.75
C GLY A 261 9.71 7.89 -0.15
N TYR A 262 9.09 7.98 -1.32
CA TYR A 262 9.27 9.07 -2.30
C TYR A 262 8.02 9.94 -2.44
N LYS A 263 8.15 11.26 -2.38
CA LYS A 263 7.06 12.22 -2.59
C LYS A 263 6.73 12.30 -4.08
N VAL A 264 5.61 11.72 -4.51
CA VAL A 264 5.26 11.66 -5.94
C VAL A 264 4.16 12.67 -6.29
N ALA A 265 4.29 13.34 -7.44
CA ALA A 265 3.23 14.18 -7.99
C ALA A 265 2.84 13.77 -9.42
N ASN A 266 1.52 13.66 -9.68
CA ASN A 266 0.99 13.20 -10.95
C ASN A 266 0.52 14.38 -11.82
N VAL A 267 1.22 14.65 -12.92
CA VAL A 267 0.88 15.74 -13.86
C VAL A 267 0.25 15.15 -15.14
N PRO A 268 -1.09 15.16 -15.25
CA PRO A 268 -1.80 14.50 -16.33
C PRO A 268 -1.69 15.26 -17.65
N LEU A 269 -1.41 14.55 -18.75
CA LEU A 269 -1.54 15.10 -20.10
C LEU A 269 -2.96 14.87 -20.61
N VAL A 270 -3.56 15.93 -21.15
CA VAL A 270 -4.91 15.96 -21.74
C VAL A 270 -4.84 16.85 -22.97
N MET A 271 -5.30 16.35 -24.12
CA MET A 271 -5.29 17.10 -25.38
C MET A 271 -6.09 18.40 -25.24
N GLY A 272 -5.56 19.51 -25.78
CA GLY A 272 -6.20 20.83 -25.69
C GLY A 272 -6.21 21.46 -24.28
N ILE A 273 -5.43 20.94 -23.33
CA ILE A 273 -5.08 21.59 -22.06
C ILE A 273 -3.56 21.63 -21.96
N LYS A 274 -2.98 22.85 -21.93
CA LYS A 274 -1.53 23.02 -21.73
C LYS A 274 -1.13 22.50 -20.34
N ALA A 275 0.01 21.81 -20.27
CA ALA A 275 0.62 21.42 -19.01
C ALA A 275 0.96 22.67 -18.15
N PRO A 276 0.96 22.57 -16.81
CA PRO A 276 1.31 23.70 -15.95
C PRO A 276 2.77 24.11 -16.17
N LYS A 277 3.05 25.43 -16.17
CA LYS A 277 4.43 25.94 -16.35
C LYS A 277 5.43 25.31 -15.38
N ALA A 278 5.01 25.11 -14.13
CA ALA A 278 5.80 24.48 -13.07
C ALA A 278 6.24 23.02 -13.34
N LEU A 279 5.77 22.37 -14.42
CA LEU A 279 6.34 21.09 -14.89
C LEU A 279 7.70 21.27 -15.60
N PHE A 280 7.92 22.44 -16.21
CA PHE A 280 9.13 22.80 -16.98
C PHE A 280 10.09 23.70 -16.19
N GLU A 281 9.62 24.27 -15.07
CA GLU A 281 10.39 25.16 -14.18
C GLU A 281 11.06 24.38 -13.02
N ILE A 282 10.73 23.09 -12.86
CA ILE A 282 11.40 22.17 -11.92
C ILE A 282 12.60 21.48 -12.58
N ASP A 283 13.47 20.91 -11.74
CA ASP A 283 14.48 19.94 -12.16
C ASP A 283 13.89 18.86 -13.11
N PRO A 284 14.38 18.76 -14.36
CA PRO A 284 13.90 17.77 -15.32
C PRO A 284 14.43 16.35 -15.05
N GLU A 285 15.46 16.17 -14.21
CA GLU A 285 16.00 14.84 -13.90
C GLU A 285 15.01 13.98 -13.07
N LYS A 286 14.03 14.61 -12.39
CA LYS A 286 12.96 13.94 -11.64
C LYS A 286 11.61 13.80 -12.37
N VAL A 287 11.51 14.19 -13.63
CA VAL A 287 10.27 14.07 -14.43
C VAL A 287 10.32 12.82 -15.29
N PHE A 288 9.28 11.98 -15.20
CA PHE A 288 9.17 10.71 -15.91
C PHE A 288 7.90 10.70 -16.77
N GLY A 289 8.06 10.52 -18.07
CA GLY A 289 6.97 10.32 -19.02
C GLY A 289 6.50 8.86 -19.00
N LEU A 290 5.19 8.65 -18.99
CA LEU A 290 4.58 7.33 -19.07
C LEU A 290 3.74 7.24 -20.35
N THR A 291 4.04 6.25 -21.17
CA THR A 291 3.33 5.93 -22.42
C THR A 291 2.81 4.48 -22.37
N ILE A 292 1.85 4.18 -23.25
CA ILE A 292 1.12 2.91 -23.28
C ILE A 292 0.64 2.64 -24.71
N ASN A 293 0.60 1.37 -25.10
CA ASN A 293 0.07 0.88 -26.36
C ASN A 293 -1.41 1.31 -26.53
N PRO A 294 -1.81 1.84 -27.71
CA PRO A 294 -3.16 2.39 -27.91
C PRO A 294 -4.28 1.34 -27.78
N VAL A 295 -4.03 0.07 -28.11
CA VAL A 295 -5.03 -1.02 -28.03
C VAL A 295 -5.28 -1.42 -26.58
N VAL A 296 -4.21 -1.59 -25.80
CA VAL A 296 -4.30 -1.90 -24.36
C VAL A 296 -4.92 -0.72 -23.61
N LEU A 297 -4.55 0.51 -23.97
CA LEU A 297 -5.16 1.74 -23.46
C LEU A 297 -6.68 1.80 -23.77
N GLN A 298 -7.11 1.42 -24.97
CA GLN A 298 -8.54 1.35 -25.30
C GLN A 298 -9.26 0.34 -24.40
N THR A 299 -8.70 -0.87 -24.24
CA THR A 299 -9.27 -1.93 -23.40
C THR A 299 -9.48 -1.46 -21.96
N ILE A 300 -8.47 -0.80 -21.37
CA ILE A 300 -8.53 -0.24 -20.01
C ILE A 300 -9.58 0.89 -19.90
N ARG A 301 -9.73 1.74 -20.93
CA ARG A 301 -10.75 2.81 -20.96
C ARG A 301 -12.17 2.24 -21.10
N TRP A 302 -12.36 1.26 -21.96
CA TRP A 302 -13.65 0.58 -22.17
C TRP A 302 -14.12 -0.17 -20.93
N ALA A 303 -13.23 -0.96 -20.31
CA ALA A 303 -13.51 -1.64 -19.05
C ALA A 303 -13.99 -0.65 -17.98
N ARG A 304 -13.31 0.50 -17.83
CA ARG A 304 -13.73 1.55 -16.88
C ARG A 304 -15.05 2.22 -17.25
N ALA A 305 -15.32 2.46 -18.53
CA ALA A 305 -16.58 3.03 -18.97
C ALA A 305 -17.76 2.12 -18.57
N LYS A 306 -17.61 0.80 -18.75
CA LYS A 306 -18.56 -0.22 -18.29
C LYS A 306 -18.76 -0.16 -16.76
N THR A 307 -17.68 -0.10 -15.97
CA THR A 307 -17.77 0.04 -14.48
C THR A 307 -18.48 1.32 -14.04
N LEU A 308 -18.38 2.41 -14.81
CA LEU A 308 -19.02 3.70 -14.52
C LEU A 308 -20.48 3.79 -15.01
N GLY A 309 -21.08 2.69 -15.47
CA GLY A 309 -22.48 2.63 -15.90
C GLY A 309 -22.75 3.20 -17.30
N PHE A 310 -21.72 3.42 -18.12
CA PHE A 310 -21.90 3.76 -19.53
C PHE A 310 -22.25 2.48 -20.32
N HIS A 311 -23.53 2.12 -20.32
CA HIS A 311 -24.08 1.02 -21.10
C HIS A 311 -24.58 1.52 -22.47
N GLY A 312 -24.32 0.77 -23.54
CA GLY A 312 -24.81 1.09 -24.89
C GLY A 312 -23.97 2.13 -25.64
N GLU A 313 -24.50 2.60 -26.78
CA GLU A 313 -23.79 3.33 -27.85
C GLU A 313 -23.37 4.77 -27.53
N ALA A 314 -23.25 5.12 -26.24
CA ALA A 314 -22.61 6.35 -25.81
C ALA A 314 -21.10 6.31 -26.11
N LYS A 315 -20.74 6.52 -27.39
CA LYS A 315 -19.37 6.72 -27.90
C LYS A 315 -18.74 7.95 -27.24
N THR A 316 -18.25 7.76 -26.01
CA THR A 316 -17.41 8.74 -25.35
C THR A 316 -16.10 8.80 -26.13
N SER A 317 -15.84 9.91 -26.82
CA SER A 317 -14.67 10.03 -27.71
C SER A 317 -13.34 9.72 -27.00
N TYR A 318 -13.29 9.92 -25.67
CA TYR A 318 -12.27 9.39 -24.75
C TYR A 318 -11.81 7.93 -25.01
N SER A 319 -12.69 7.05 -25.51
CA SER A 319 -12.44 5.62 -25.74
C SER A 319 -12.32 5.24 -27.24
N GLU A 320 -12.37 6.22 -28.14
CA GLU A 320 -12.22 6.00 -29.59
C GLU A 320 -10.74 5.95 -29.98
N MET A 321 -10.36 5.01 -30.85
CA MET A 321 -8.95 4.81 -31.21
C MET A 321 -8.28 6.06 -31.78
N ASP A 322 -8.97 6.88 -32.56
CA ASP A 322 -8.39 8.08 -33.17
C ASP A 322 -8.21 9.23 -32.17
N HIS A 323 -9.04 9.31 -31.13
CA HIS A 323 -8.81 10.21 -30.01
C HIS A 323 -7.65 9.70 -29.13
N ILE A 324 -7.57 8.39 -28.90
CA ILE A 324 -6.47 7.76 -28.15
C ILE A 324 -5.13 7.99 -28.87
N ARG A 325 -5.07 7.78 -30.19
CA ARG A 325 -3.91 8.08 -31.04
C ARG A 325 -3.47 9.54 -30.90
N LYS A 326 -4.40 10.49 -31.04
CA LYS A 326 -4.11 11.94 -30.92
C LYS A 326 -3.66 12.36 -29.51
N GLU A 327 -4.18 11.74 -28.45
CA GLU A 327 -3.68 11.98 -27.08
C GLU A 327 -2.25 11.44 -26.88
N LEU A 328 -1.93 10.27 -27.43
CA LEU A 328 -0.59 9.69 -27.37
C LEU A 328 0.42 10.47 -28.23
N GLU A 329 0.02 10.90 -29.43
CA GLU A 329 0.81 11.76 -30.31
C GLU A 329 1.13 13.12 -29.67
N TYR A 330 0.13 13.75 -29.03
CA TYR A 330 0.33 14.97 -28.22
C TYR A 330 1.31 14.74 -27.06
N ALA A 331 1.21 13.63 -26.35
CA ALA A 331 2.15 13.27 -25.28
C ALA A 331 3.57 13.01 -25.81
N SER A 332 3.70 12.24 -26.89
CA SER A 332 4.98 11.95 -27.55
C SER A 332 5.66 13.22 -28.08
N THR A 333 4.89 14.16 -28.63
CA THR A 333 5.40 15.48 -29.06
C THR A 333 5.93 16.27 -27.87
N LEU A 334 5.23 16.26 -26.73
CA LEU A 334 5.70 16.92 -25.52
C LEU A 334 6.96 16.27 -24.95
N PHE A 335 7.07 14.94 -24.99
CA PHE A 335 8.25 14.22 -24.53
C PHE A 335 9.46 14.45 -25.45
N ALA A 336 9.27 14.50 -26.78
CA ALA A 336 10.33 14.85 -27.73
C ALA A 336 10.88 16.27 -27.52
N GLN A 337 10.06 17.20 -27.01
CA GLN A 337 10.49 18.54 -26.62
C GLN A 337 11.26 18.59 -25.29
N ASN A 338 11.26 17.49 -24.51
CA ASN A 338 11.87 17.42 -23.18
C ASN A 338 12.76 16.16 -23.04
N PRO A 339 13.85 16.03 -23.82
CA PRO A 339 14.62 14.78 -23.96
C PRO A 339 15.34 14.29 -22.70
N VAL A 340 15.37 15.09 -21.62
CA VAL A 340 15.88 14.67 -20.30
C VAL A 340 14.88 13.78 -19.56
N TRP A 341 13.58 13.84 -19.88
CA TRP A 341 12.55 13.05 -19.21
C TRP A 341 12.55 11.60 -19.74
N PRO A 342 12.80 10.57 -18.92
CA PRO A 342 12.71 9.19 -19.37
C PRO A 342 11.27 8.86 -19.74
N VAL A 343 11.07 8.31 -20.93
CA VAL A 343 9.76 7.87 -21.42
C VAL A 343 9.64 6.36 -21.23
N ILE A 344 8.78 5.94 -20.30
CA ILE A 344 8.61 4.55 -19.91
C ILE A 344 7.29 4.02 -20.49
N GLU A 345 7.39 3.02 -21.36
CA GLU A 345 6.27 2.25 -21.85
C GLU A 345 5.79 1.27 -20.77
N VAL A 346 4.53 1.39 -20.35
CA VAL A 346 3.94 0.62 -19.23
C VAL A 346 3.04 -0.55 -19.65
N THR A 347 2.95 -0.84 -20.96
CA THR A 347 2.10 -1.93 -21.46
C THR A 347 2.55 -3.29 -20.94
N GLY A 348 1.61 -4.04 -20.37
CA GLY A 348 1.83 -5.41 -19.88
C GLY A 348 2.69 -5.52 -18.61
N LYS A 349 3.18 -4.40 -18.06
CA LYS A 349 4.07 -4.39 -16.91
C LYS A 349 3.33 -4.27 -15.59
N ALA A 350 3.88 -4.88 -14.56
CA ALA A 350 3.49 -4.65 -13.18
C ALA A 350 3.84 -3.23 -12.71
N ILE A 351 3.22 -2.81 -11.62
CA ILE A 351 3.51 -1.51 -10.99
C ILE A 351 4.91 -1.53 -10.36
N GLU A 352 5.28 -2.68 -9.83
CA GLU A 352 6.53 -3.06 -9.19
C GLU A 352 7.72 -2.90 -10.16
N GLU A 353 7.60 -3.45 -11.38
CA GLU A 353 8.60 -3.34 -12.44
C GLU A 353 8.76 -1.89 -12.91
N THR A 354 7.64 -1.21 -13.13
CA THR A 354 7.64 0.18 -13.59
C THR A 354 8.26 1.10 -12.53
N ALA A 355 7.98 0.84 -11.25
CA ALA A 355 8.62 1.52 -10.13
C ALA A 355 10.11 1.21 -10.04
N ALA A 356 10.55 -0.04 -10.26
CA ALA A 356 11.96 -0.42 -10.25
C ALA A 356 12.77 0.33 -11.33
N VAL A 357 12.22 0.48 -12.55
CA VAL A 357 12.83 1.28 -13.63
C VAL A 357 12.96 2.76 -13.23
N ILE A 358 11.90 3.35 -12.67
CA ILE A 358 11.93 4.76 -12.20
C ILE A 358 12.95 4.95 -11.08
N LEU A 359 12.94 4.08 -10.06
CA LEU A 359 13.81 4.20 -8.90
C LEU A 359 15.28 3.98 -9.25
N ARG A 360 15.59 3.09 -10.20
CA ARG A 360 16.93 2.95 -10.76
C ARG A 360 17.37 4.27 -11.43
N LEU A 361 16.61 4.75 -12.41
CA LEU A 361 16.96 5.96 -13.15
C LEU A 361 17.08 7.20 -12.24
N TYR A 362 16.22 7.32 -11.22
CA TYR A 362 16.29 8.38 -10.21
C TYR A 362 17.57 8.30 -9.36
N GLN A 363 17.97 7.10 -8.92
CA GLN A 363 19.17 6.93 -8.09
C GLN A 363 20.47 6.98 -8.89
N ASP A 364 20.49 6.49 -10.12
CA ASP A 364 21.63 6.57 -11.03
C ASP A 364 21.97 8.04 -11.39
N ARG A 365 20.95 8.90 -11.47
CA ARG A 365 21.07 10.36 -11.65
C ARG A 365 21.60 11.04 -10.39
N LYS A 366 20.96 10.77 -9.24
CA LYS A 366 21.27 11.37 -7.94
C LYS A 366 22.64 10.96 -7.39
N ASN A 367 23.06 9.72 -7.64
CA ASN A 367 24.31 9.13 -7.22
C ASN A 367 25.08 8.66 -8.46
N ARG A 368 25.90 9.54 -9.05
CA ARG A 368 26.71 9.25 -10.25
C ARG A 368 27.85 8.26 -9.92
N CYS A 369 27.51 6.99 -9.78
CA CYS A 369 28.42 5.88 -9.50
C CYS A 369 28.88 5.16 -10.77
N SER A 370 30.05 4.50 -10.71
CA SER A 370 30.59 3.69 -11.81
C SER A 370 29.74 2.47 -12.16
N MET A 371 29.02 1.91 -11.18
CA MET A 371 27.93 0.96 -11.42
C MET A 371 26.59 1.55 -10.96
N PRO A 372 25.57 1.64 -11.84
CA PRO A 372 24.22 2.08 -11.49
C PRO A 372 23.54 1.10 -10.53
N ARG A 373 22.99 1.61 -9.42
CA ARG A 373 22.42 0.77 -8.34
C ARG A 373 21.48 1.54 -7.41
N ILE A 374 20.44 0.85 -6.95
CA ILE A 374 19.63 1.31 -5.81
C ILE A 374 20.43 1.08 -4.52
N SER A 375 20.58 2.12 -3.69
CA SER A 375 21.40 2.10 -2.48
C SER A 375 20.63 2.62 -1.26
N LYS A 376 20.80 1.96 -0.11
CA LYS A 376 20.24 2.39 1.16
C LYS A 376 21.28 2.19 2.28
N ARG A 377 21.32 3.14 3.23
CA ARG A 377 22.00 3.00 4.52
C ARG A 377 21.03 2.51 5.58
N TYR A 378 21.52 1.66 6.48
CA TYR A 378 20.86 1.21 7.71
C TYR A 378 21.64 1.74 8.92
#